data_AF-A0A963JQ82-F1
#
_entry.id   AF-A0A963JQ82-F1
#
_cell.length_a   1.000
_cell.length_b   1.000
_cell.length_c   1.000
_cell.angle_alpha   90.00
_cell.angle_beta   90.00
_cell.angle_gamma   90.00
#
_symmetry.space_group_name_H-M   'P 1'
#
loop_
_entity.id
_entity.type
_entity.pdbx_description
1 polymer ?
#
loop_
_entity_poly.entity_id
_entity_poly.type
_entity_poly.pdbx_seq_one_letter_code
_entity_poly.pdbx_strand_id
1 'polypeptide(L)' 'MSALETQALGMIPMVIEQSGRGERSYDIYSRLLKERVIFLVGEVNDQTANLVVAQL' A
#
# COMPACT_ATOMS: atom_id res chain seq x y z
N MET A 1 22.87 -7.50 -10.98
CA MET A 1 22.29 -7.29 -9.65
C MET A 1 20.79 -7.39 -9.82
N SER A 2 20.20 -8.51 -9.41
CA SER A 2 18.77 -8.75 -9.51
C SER A 2 18.08 -7.80 -8.53
N ALA A 3 17.44 -6.75 -9.04
CA ALA A 3 16.50 -5.97 -8.25
C ALA A 3 15.49 -6.98 -7.71
N LEU A 4 15.29 -6.99 -6.38
CA LEU A 4 14.28 -7.82 -5.74
C LEU A 4 12.95 -7.63 -6.48
N GLU A 5 12.63 -8.54 -7.40
CA GLU A 5 11.29 -8.73 -7.88
C GLU A 5 10.45 -8.86 -6.62
N THR A 6 9.52 -7.93 -6.42
CA THR A 6 8.66 -7.93 -5.24
C THR A 6 7.73 -9.13 -5.38
N GLN A 7 8.24 -10.31 -5.02
CA GLN A 7 7.55 -11.60 -5.04
C GLN A 7 6.57 -11.65 -3.87
N ALA A 8 5.54 -10.82 -3.93
CA ALA A 8 4.38 -10.88 -3.03
C ALA A 8 3.12 -10.19 -3.60
N LEU A 9 3.00 -10.03 -4.93
CA LEU A 9 1.76 -9.47 -5.52
C LEU A 9 0.53 -10.38 -5.35
N GLY A 10 0.68 -11.60 -4.83
CA GLY A 10 -0.41 -12.57 -4.67
C GLY A 10 -1.16 -12.51 -3.32
N MET A 11 -0.54 -12.02 -2.25
CA MET A 11 -1.18 -11.92 -0.93
C MET A 11 -0.69 -10.66 -0.21
N ILE A 12 -1.56 -9.65 -0.11
CA ILE A 12 -1.31 -8.45 0.67
C ILE A 12 -1.69 -8.75 2.13
N PRO A 13 -0.77 -8.58 3.10
CA PRO A 13 -1.08 -8.82 4.51
C PRO A 13 -2.20 -7.91 5.00
N MET A 14 -3.12 -8.50 5.79
CA MET A 14 -4.17 -7.78 6.49
C MET A 14 -3.73 -7.48 7.92
N VAL A 15 -3.97 -6.25 8.37
CA VAL A 15 -3.69 -5.76 9.72
C VAL A 15 -4.98 -5.32 10.39
N ILE A 16 -5.05 -5.47 11.71
CA ILE A 16 -6.19 -5.04 12.53
C ILE A 16 -5.76 -3.79 13.30
N GLU A 17 -6.45 -2.68 13.07
CA GLU A 17 -6.28 -1.45 13.83
C GLU A 17 -7.34 -1.40 14.93
N GLN A 18 -6.88 -1.29 16.18
CA GLN A 18 -7.76 -1.04 17.32
C GLN A 18 -7.95 0.47 17.50
N SER A 19 -9.21 0.91 17.47
CA SER A 19 -9.60 2.28 17.79
C SER A 19 -10.52 2.30 19.01
N GLY A 20 -10.70 3.46 19.64
CA GLY A 20 -11.62 3.60 20.76
C GLY A 20 -13.10 3.28 20.43
N ARG A 21 -13.46 3.10 19.15
CA ARG A 21 -14.79 2.70 18.68
C ARG A 21 -14.87 1.25 18.22
N GLY A 22 -13.79 0.47 18.32
CA GLY A 22 -13.71 -0.92 17.89
C GLY A 22 -12.54 -1.22 16.96
N GLU A 23 -12.52 -2.43 16.42
CA GLU A 23 -11.48 -2.94 15.52
C GLU A 23 -11.86 -2.74 14.05
N ARG A 24 -10.89 -2.36 13.23
CA ARG A 24 -11.04 -2.28 11.77
C ARG A 24 -9.89 -2.99 11.07
N SER A 25 -10.21 -3.85 10.12
CA SER A 25 -9.22 -4.51 9.27
C SER A 25 -8.86 -3.64 8.07
N TYR A 26 -7.58 -3.64 7.73
CA TYR A 26 -7.00 -2.94 6.58
C TYR A 26 -5.99 -3.85 5.91
N ASP A 27 -5.80 -3.73 4.60
CA ASP A 27 -4.54 -4.17 4.02
C ASP A 27 -3.42 -3.20 4.45
N ILE A 28 -2.18 -3.68 4.46
CA ILE A 28 -1.06 -2.89 4.96
C ILE A 28 -0.86 -1.55 4.22
N TYR A 29 -1.11 -1.50 2.91
CA TYR A 29 -0.95 -0.27 2.14
C TYR A 29 -2.02 0.75 2.52
N SER A 30 -3.27 0.33 2.65
CA SER A 30 -4.37 1.20 3.11
C SER A 30 -4.13 1.73 4.54
N ARG A 31 -3.58 0.90 5.44
CA ARG A 31 -3.26 1.35 6.81
C ARG A 31 -2.19 2.44 6.79
N LEU A 32 -1.19 2.35 5.93
CA LEU A 32 -0.12 3.32 5.81
C LEU A 32 -0.56 4.59 5.05
N LEU A 33 -1.43 4.45 4.05
CA LEU A 33 -2.05 5.58 3.37
C LEU A 33 -2.85 6.47 4.32
N LYS A 34 -3.50 5.88 5.34
CA LYS A 34 -4.15 6.64 6.43
C LYS A 34 -3.18 7.54 7.20
N GLU A 35 -1.91 7.15 7.32
CA GLU A 35 -0.82 7.96 7.91
C GLU A 35 -0.13 8.87 6.86
N ARG A 36 -0.72 8.99 5.66
CA ARG A 36 -0.17 9.75 4.52
C ARG A 36 1.16 9.19 3.97
N VAL A 37 1.35 7.88 4.06
CA VAL A 37 2.51 7.20 3.45
C VAL A 37 2.06 6.56 2.13
N ILE A 38 2.71 6.92 1.03
CA ILE A 38 2.43 6.43 -0.32
C ILE A 38 3.64 5.64 -0.82
N PHE A 39 3.40 4.51 -1.47
CA PHE A 39 4.43 3.66 -2.05
C PHE A 39 4.40 3.76 -3.57
N LEU A 40 5.58 3.96 -4.16
CA LEU A 40 5.82 3.80 -5.59
C LEU A 40 6.88 2.72 -5.75
N VAL A 41 6.47 1.55 -6.22
CA VAL A 41 7.34 0.38 -6.40
C VAL A 41 7.33 0.00 -7.88
N GLY A 42 8.52 -0.20 -8.44
CA GLY A 42 8.68 -0.56 -9.85
C GLY A 42 8.82 0.66 -10.76
N GLU A 43 8.60 0.44 -12.06
CA GLU A 43 8.75 1.47 -13.09
C GLU A 43 7.61 2.48 -13.06
N VAL A 44 7.94 3.73 -13.42
CA VAL A 44 6.95 4.79 -13.57
C VAL A 44 6.32 4.69 -14.95
N ASN A 45 5.01 4.55 -14.98
CA ASN A 45 4.18 4.53 -16.18
C ASN A 45 2.85 5.24 -15.90
N ASP A 46 2.03 5.45 -16.92
CA ASP A 46 0.78 6.21 -16.79
C ASP A 46 -0.15 5.64 -15.70
N GLN A 47 -0.22 4.31 -15.56
CA GLN A 47 -1.07 3.68 -14.56
C GLN A 47 -0.55 3.91 -13.14
N THR A 48 0.74 3.67 -12.88
CA THR A 48 1.35 3.88 -11.56
C THR A 48 1.35 5.35 -11.17
N ALA A 49 1.61 6.25 -12.12
CA ALA A 49 1.54 7.69 -11.92
C ALA A 49 0.13 8.14 -11.54
N ASN A 50 -0.90 7.68 -12.26
CA ASN A 50 -2.29 8.02 -11.96
C ASN A 50 -2.72 7.52 -10.56
N LEU A 51 -2.29 6.31 -10.16
CA LEU A 51 -2.57 5.79 -8.82
C LEU A 51 -1.89 6.59 -7.71
N VAL A 52 -0.66 7.04 -7.90
CA VAL A 52 0.04 7.90 -6.92
C VAL A 52 -0.65 9.25 -6.81
N VAL A 53 -1.00 9.88 -7.95
CA VAL A 53 -1.71 11.16 -7.95
C VAL A 53 -3.06 11.08 -7.24
N ALA A 54 -3.79 9.97 -7.39
CA ALA A 54 -5.06 9.76 -6.70
C ALA A 54 -4.93 9.61 -5.16
N GLN A 55 -3.72 9.34 -4.66
CA GLN A 55 -3.42 9.18 -3.24
C GLN A 55 -2.90 10.46 -2.57
N LEU A 56 -2.55 11.50 -3.36
CA LEU A 56 -2.15 12.83 -2.90
C LEU A 56 -3.36 13.65 -2.43
#